data_AF-A0AA35VB83-F1
#
_entry.id   AF-A0AA35VB83-F1
#
_cell.length_a   1.000
_cell.length_b   1.000
_cell.length_c   1.000
_cell.angle_alpha   90.00
_cell.angle_beta   90.00
_cell.angle_gamma   90.00
#
_symmetry.space_group_name_H-M   'P 1'
#
loop_
_entity.id
_entity.type
_entity.pdbx_description
1 polymer ?
#
loop_
_entity_poly.entity_id
_entity_poly.type
_entity_poly.pdbx_seq_one_letter_code
_entity_poly.pdbx_strand_id
1 'polypeptide(L)'
;MSGCNFGDEGLFFLAESLAYNQVAEEVNFAANGITAEGIFKAFDGILQSNISLKVLNLSRNNIRDEGAKGAKAIAELLKKNSTLRTIELNNNLIDYSGFSGLAEALLENKSLNSLYLKGPQPDEATSGPFCPPE
;
A
#
# COMPACT_ATOMS: atom_id res chain seq x y z
N MET A 1 -11.14 -9.96 1.24
CA MET A 1 -10.96 -10.44 2.63
C MET A 1 -10.62 -9.25 3.50
N SER A 2 -11.59 -8.40 3.83
CA SER A 2 -11.37 -7.25 4.72
C SER A 2 -11.84 -7.59 6.13
N GLY A 3 -11.12 -7.14 7.16
CA GLY A 3 -11.50 -7.39 8.56
C GLY A 3 -11.23 -8.81 9.05
N CYS A 4 -10.39 -9.58 8.35
CA CYS A 4 -10.10 -10.98 8.67
C CYS A 4 -8.90 -11.16 9.61
N ASN A 5 -8.18 -10.07 9.93
CA ASN A 5 -7.04 -10.05 10.86
C ASN A 5 -5.95 -11.10 10.55
N PHE A 6 -5.67 -11.36 9.28
CA PHE A 6 -4.68 -12.37 8.87
C PHE A 6 -3.22 -11.87 8.95
N GLY A 7 -3.00 -10.56 9.13
CA GLY A 7 -1.68 -9.97 9.36
C GLY A 7 -0.69 -10.11 8.20
N ASP A 8 0.59 -9.91 8.51
CA ASP A 8 1.67 -9.93 7.52
C ASP A 8 1.89 -11.30 6.88
N GLU A 9 1.79 -12.36 7.68
CA GLU A 9 1.99 -13.73 7.22
C GLU A 9 0.86 -14.16 6.27
N GLY A 10 -0.40 -13.82 6.60
CA GLY A 10 -1.51 -14.06 5.69
C GLY A 10 -1.37 -13.26 4.40
N LEU A 11 -0.92 -12.00 4.46
CA LEU A 11 -0.67 -11.21 3.25
C LEU A 11 0.38 -11.87 2.37
N PHE A 12 1.46 -12.39 2.96
CA PHE A 12 2.54 -13.04 2.22
C PHE A 12 2.02 -14.21 1.37
N PHE A 13 1.31 -15.17 1.97
CA PHE A 13 0.75 -16.31 1.24
C PHE A 13 -0.29 -15.90 0.19
N LEU A 14 -1.08 -14.86 0.48
CA LEU A 14 -2.04 -14.31 -0.48
C LEU A 14 -1.35 -13.64 -1.66
N ALA A 15 -0.26 -12.91 -1.42
CA ALA A 15 0.53 -12.30 -2.47
C ALA A 15 1.20 -13.35 -3.35
N GLU A 16 1.75 -14.42 -2.77
CA GLU A 16 2.27 -15.56 -3.54
C GLU A 16 1.17 -16.20 -4.41
N SER A 17 0.00 -16.44 -3.83
CA SER A 17 -1.13 -17.00 -4.58
C SER A 17 -1.59 -16.07 -5.70
N LEU A 18 -1.60 -14.75 -5.46
CA LEU A 18 -1.96 -13.75 -6.44
C LEU A 18 -0.92 -13.62 -7.56
N ALA A 19 0.38 -13.80 -7.28
CA ALA A 19 1.40 -13.72 -8.31
C ALA A 19 1.14 -14.70 -9.48
N TYR A 20 0.59 -15.88 -9.17
CA TYR A 20 0.18 -16.88 -10.17
C TYR A 20 -1.27 -16.74 -10.64
N ASN A 21 -2.08 -15.94 -9.96
CA ASN A 21 -3.49 -15.79 -10.30
C ASN A 21 -3.68 -14.87 -11.51
N GLN A 22 -4.20 -15.41 -12.60
CA GLN A 22 -4.44 -14.66 -13.84
C GLN A 22 -5.90 -14.19 -14.03
N VAL A 23 -6.74 -14.37 -13.01
CA VAL A 23 -8.20 -14.11 -13.10
C VAL A 23 -8.64 -12.98 -12.16
N ALA A 24 -8.05 -12.88 -10.98
CA ALA A 24 -8.45 -11.91 -9.98
C ALA A 24 -8.05 -10.49 -10.40
N GLU A 25 -9.04 -9.68 -10.75
CA GLU A 25 -8.82 -8.28 -11.12
C GLU A 25 -8.88 -7.33 -9.92
N GLU A 26 -9.51 -7.75 -8.83
CA GLU A 26 -9.73 -6.90 -7.65
C GLU A 26 -9.51 -7.68 -6.37
N VAL A 27 -8.74 -7.11 -5.44
CA VAL A 27 -8.55 -7.67 -4.10
C VAL A 27 -8.70 -6.60 -3.04
N ASN A 28 -9.44 -6.95 -1.99
CA ASN A 28 -9.63 -6.12 -0.82
C ASN A 28 -8.98 -6.77 0.40
N PHE A 29 -7.89 -6.14 0.86
CA PHE A 29 -7.11 -6.48 2.03
C PHE A 29 -7.17 -5.39 3.11
N ALA A 30 -8.20 -4.55 3.08
CA ALA A 30 -8.36 -3.51 4.09
C ALA A 30 -8.61 -4.08 5.50
N ALA A 31 -8.14 -3.40 6.53
CA ALA A 31 -8.37 -3.77 7.94
C ALA A 31 -7.95 -5.20 8.30
N ASN A 32 -6.72 -5.59 7.93
CA ASN A 32 -6.18 -6.92 8.26
C ASN A 32 -4.93 -6.89 9.14
N GLY A 33 -4.58 -5.73 9.71
CA GLY A 33 -3.41 -5.60 10.58
C GLY A 33 -2.08 -5.74 9.84
N ILE A 34 -2.08 -5.44 8.53
CA ILE A 34 -0.87 -5.49 7.70
C ILE A 34 0.06 -4.35 8.10
N THR A 35 1.34 -4.65 8.28
CA THR A 35 2.39 -3.68 8.61
C THR A 35 3.24 -3.32 7.39
N ALA A 36 4.08 -2.29 7.54
CA ALA A 36 5.07 -1.93 6.52
C ALA A 36 6.04 -3.09 6.20
N GLU A 37 6.37 -3.93 7.18
CA GLU A 37 7.23 -5.12 6.98
C GLU A 37 6.49 -6.20 6.18
N GLY A 38 5.21 -6.43 6.46
CA GLY A 38 4.37 -7.33 5.68
C GLY A 38 4.23 -6.91 4.22
N ILE A 39 3.99 -5.61 3.98
CA ILE A 39 3.98 -5.04 2.63
C ILE A 39 5.30 -5.27 1.91
N PHE A 40 6.42 -4.95 2.57
CA PHE A 40 7.75 -5.13 1.99
C PHE A 40 7.96 -6.59 1.55
N LYS A 41 7.71 -7.56 2.44
CA LYS A 41 7.87 -8.98 2.13
C LYS A 41 6.92 -9.48 1.04
N ALA A 42 5.68 -9.00 1.05
CA ALA A 42 4.66 -9.47 0.11
C ALA A 42 4.81 -8.85 -1.28
N PHE A 43 5.37 -7.64 -1.40
CA PHE A 43 5.36 -6.88 -2.66
C PHE A 43 6.72 -6.84 -3.33
N ASP A 44 7.81 -7.02 -2.58
CA ASP A 44 9.15 -7.08 -3.14
C ASP A 44 9.34 -8.38 -3.95
N GLY A 45 9.28 -8.25 -5.28
CA GLY A 45 9.48 -9.35 -6.23
C GLY A 45 8.29 -10.27 -6.48
N ILE A 46 7.25 -10.27 -5.63
CA ILE A 46 6.10 -11.18 -5.77
C ILE A 46 5.01 -10.58 -6.64
N LEU A 47 4.28 -9.56 -6.15
CA LEU A 47 3.15 -8.96 -6.87
C LEU A 47 3.52 -8.13 -8.10
N GLN A 48 4.81 -7.80 -8.26
CA GLN A 48 5.31 -7.03 -9.41
C GLN A 48 5.06 -7.73 -10.76
N SER A 49 5.02 -9.07 -10.76
CA SER A 49 4.83 -9.89 -11.97
C SER A 49 3.36 -10.18 -12.29
N ASN A 50 2.42 -9.82 -11.41
CA ASN A 50 1.01 -10.09 -11.64
C ASN A 50 0.47 -9.26 -12.82
N ILE A 51 -0.20 -9.93 -13.76
CA ILE A 51 -0.72 -9.34 -15.00
C ILE A 51 -2.25 -9.15 -15.04
N SER A 52 -2.96 -9.52 -13.99
CA SER A 52 -4.44 -9.55 -13.94
C SER A 52 -5.03 -8.48 -13.03
N LEU A 53 -4.34 -8.17 -11.92
CA LEU A 53 -4.83 -7.32 -10.86
C LEU A 53 -4.87 -5.86 -11.29
N LYS A 54 -6.05 -5.26 -11.17
CA LYS A 54 -6.34 -3.87 -11.52
C LYS A 54 -6.63 -3.03 -10.27
N VAL A 55 -7.22 -3.61 -9.22
CA VAL A 55 -7.61 -2.90 -8.00
C VAL A 55 -7.05 -3.59 -6.77
N LEU A 56 -6.31 -2.83 -5.94
CA LEU A 56 -5.74 -3.30 -4.68
C LEU A 56 -6.13 -2.36 -3.54
N ASN A 57 -6.95 -2.85 -2.62
CA ASN A 57 -7.34 -2.10 -1.42
C ASN A 57 -6.54 -2.56 -0.19
N LEU A 58 -5.74 -1.65 0.35
CA LEU A 58 -4.91 -1.83 1.54
C LEU A 58 -5.30 -0.85 2.67
N SER A 59 -6.47 -0.22 2.58
CA SER A 59 -6.91 0.80 3.54
C SER A 59 -7.02 0.26 4.96
N ARG A 60 -6.92 1.12 5.96
CA ARG A 60 -7.09 0.78 7.39
C ARG A 60 -6.14 -0.33 7.86
N ASN A 61 -4.92 -0.39 7.35
CA ASN A 61 -3.86 -1.24 7.87
C ASN A 61 -2.85 -0.39 8.65
N ASN A 62 -1.80 -1.01 9.17
CA ASN A 62 -0.74 -0.34 9.91
C ASN A 62 0.54 -0.22 9.05
N ILE A 63 0.40 0.25 7.81
CA ILE A 63 1.52 0.53 6.89
C ILE A 63 2.21 1.84 7.31
N ARG A 64 2.42 1.99 8.61
CA ARG A 64 3.07 3.13 9.23
C ARG A 64 4.52 3.14 8.80
N ASP A 65 4.95 4.27 8.28
CA ASP A 65 6.22 4.34 7.56
C ASP A 65 7.40 4.71 8.48
N GLU A 66 7.52 4.05 9.64
CA GLU A 66 8.71 4.19 10.48
C GLU A 66 9.93 3.63 9.72
N GLY A 67 10.64 4.50 9.00
CA GLY A 67 11.81 4.14 8.19
C GLY A 67 11.54 3.90 6.70
N ALA A 68 10.48 4.47 6.12
CA ALA A 68 10.23 4.52 4.68
C ALA A 68 10.04 3.16 3.95
N LYS A 69 9.94 2.03 4.67
CA LYS A 69 9.95 0.70 4.03
C LYS A 69 8.64 0.35 3.32
N GLY A 70 7.52 0.64 3.97
CA GLY A 70 6.21 0.22 3.48
C GLY A 70 5.81 1.00 2.24
N ALA A 71 5.95 2.33 2.30
CA ALA A 71 5.66 3.19 1.15
C ALA A 71 6.65 2.93 0.01
N LYS A 72 7.94 2.70 0.29
CA LYS A 72 8.94 2.36 -0.74
C LYS A 72 8.62 1.04 -1.44
N ALA A 73 8.20 0.01 -0.72
CA ALA A 73 7.81 -1.26 -1.33
C ALA A 73 6.60 -1.09 -2.27
N ILE A 74 5.61 -0.29 -1.87
CA ILE A 74 4.49 0.07 -2.74
C ILE A 74 4.96 0.88 -3.94
N ALA A 75 5.86 1.85 -3.75
CA ALA A 75 6.44 2.65 -4.82
C ALA A 75 7.15 1.77 -5.85
N GLU A 76 7.97 0.80 -5.41
CA GLU A 76 8.64 -0.17 -6.30
C GLU A 76 7.65 -1.10 -7.01
N LEU A 77 6.59 -1.54 -6.33
CA LEU A 77 5.48 -2.27 -6.95
C LEU A 77 4.88 -1.44 -8.09
N LEU A 78 4.57 -0.17 -7.84
CA LEU A 78 3.99 0.73 -8.85
C LEU A 78 4.96 0.94 -10.02
N LYS A 79 6.24 1.18 -9.79
CA LYS A 79 7.20 1.38 -10.89
C LYS A 79 7.26 0.21 -11.87
N LYS A 80 7.14 -1.02 -11.35
CA LYS A 80 7.30 -2.25 -12.14
C LYS A 80 5.99 -2.83 -12.65
N ASN A 81 4.87 -2.58 -11.97
CA ASN A 81 3.58 -3.14 -12.34
C ASN A 81 2.84 -2.24 -13.36
N SER A 82 2.48 -2.80 -14.50
CA SER A 82 1.82 -2.10 -15.61
C SER A 82 0.31 -2.37 -15.71
N THR A 83 -0.25 -3.18 -14.81
CA THR A 83 -1.63 -3.67 -14.86
C THR A 83 -2.53 -3.01 -13.82
N LEU A 84 -1.99 -2.70 -12.64
CA LEU A 84 -2.71 -2.05 -11.56
C LEU A 84 -3.20 -0.66 -12.01
N ARG A 85 -4.49 -0.41 -11.84
CA ARG A 85 -5.19 0.84 -12.17
C ARG A 85 -5.55 1.64 -10.93
N THR A 86 -5.85 0.97 -9.83
CA THR A 86 -6.30 1.59 -8.60
C THR A 86 -5.60 0.99 -7.39
N ILE A 87 -5.10 1.86 -6.52
CA ILE A 87 -4.61 1.46 -5.19
C ILE A 87 -5.24 2.36 -4.11
N GLU A 88 -5.76 1.73 -3.07
CA GLU A 88 -6.32 2.41 -1.91
C GLU A 88 -5.47 2.20 -0.66
N LEU A 89 -4.99 3.30 -0.08
CA LEU A 89 -4.07 3.33 1.05
C LEU A 89 -4.58 4.22 2.19
N ASN A 90 -5.89 4.50 2.22
CA ASN A 90 -6.49 5.37 3.23
C ASN A 90 -6.24 4.84 4.65
N ASN A 91 -5.96 5.74 5.59
CA ASN A 91 -5.82 5.42 7.03
C ASN A 91 -4.73 4.37 7.30
N ASN A 92 -3.53 4.56 6.72
CA ASN A 92 -2.37 3.69 6.92
C ASN A 92 -1.22 4.33 7.70
N LEU A 93 -1.38 5.56 8.20
CA LEU A 93 -0.33 6.30 8.93
C LEU A 93 0.97 6.46 8.12
N ILE A 94 0.87 6.59 6.79
CA ILE A 94 2.00 6.91 5.91
C ILE A 94 2.43 8.35 6.18
N ASP A 95 3.73 8.58 6.37
CA ASP A 95 4.30 9.90 6.65
C ASP A 95 4.66 10.67 5.37
N TYR A 96 5.15 11.90 5.54
CA TYR A 96 5.54 12.77 4.41
C TYR A 96 6.63 12.15 3.52
N SER A 97 7.57 11.41 4.10
CA SER A 97 8.65 10.77 3.34
C SER A 97 8.11 9.64 2.46
N GLY A 98 7.19 8.84 2.99
CA GLY A 98 6.47 7.81 2.24
C GLY A 98 5.62 8.41 1.11
N PHE A 99 4.95 9.53 1.35
CA PHE A 99 4.23 10.25 0.30
C PHE A 99 5.15 10.73 -0.83
N SER A 100 6.34 11.26 -0.50
CA SER A 100 7.32 11.68 -1.51
C SER A 100 7.76 10.50 -2.38
N GLY A 101 8.06 9.34 -1.76
CA GLY A 101 8.46 8.14 -2.50
C GLY A 101 7.35 7.60 -3.41
N LEU A 102 6.10 7.63 -2.95
CA LEU A 102 4.94 7.29 -3.79
C LEU A 102 4.80 8.27 -4.96
N ALA A 103 4.94 9.58 -4.72
CA ALA A 103 4.85 10.60 -5.76
C ALA A 103 5.90 10.40 -6.87
N GLU A 104 7.15 10.08 -6.51
CA GLU A 104 8.21 9.75 -7.47
C GLU A 104 7.86 8.53 -8.31
N ALA A 105 7.33 7.45 -7.69
CA ALA A 105 6.91 6.27 -8.43
C ALA A 105 5.77 6.55 -9.44
N LEU A 106 4.87 7.47 -9.12
CA LEU A 106 3.79 7.87 -10.03
C LEU A 106 4.27 8.64 -11.25
N LEU A 107 5.42 9.33 -11.17
CA LEU A 107 6.01 9.98 -12.34
C LEU A 107 6.45 8.95 -13.39
N GLU A 108 6.94 7.80 -12.92
CA GLU A 108 7.41 6.69 -13.75
C GLU A 108 6.26 5.78 -14.21
N ASN A 109 5.30 5.50 -13.33
CA ASN A 109 4.17 4.63 -13.60
C ASN A 109 3.19 5.27 -14.61
N LYS A 110 2.82 4.50 -15.65
CA LYS A 110 1.85 4.93 -16.69
C LYS A 110 0.53 4.13 -16.65
N SER A 111 0.40 3.23 -15.70
CA SER A 111 -0.69 2.28 -15.60
C SER A 111 -1.75 2.70 -14.59
N LEU A 112 -1.36 3.37 -13.50
CA LEU A 112 -2.22 3.73 -12.39
C LEU A 112 -3.07 4.96 -12.75
N ASN A 113 -4.37 4.83 -12.60
CA ASN A 113 -5.36 5.87 -12.86
C ASN A 113 -5.88 6.52 -11.58
N SER A 114 -5.81 5.82 -10.45
CA SER A 114 -6.40 6.28 -9.19
C SER A 114 -5.56 5.83 -7.99
N LEU A 115 -5.19 6.80 -7.15
CA LEU A 115 -4.48 6.60 -5.90
C LEU A 115 -5.28 7.28 -4.79
N TYR A 116 -5.76 6.49 -3.83
CA TYR A 116 -6.48 7.03 -2.68
C TYR A 116 -5.56 7.03 -1.46
N LEU A 117 -5.21 8.23 -1.03
CA LEU A 117 -4.37 8.47 0.13
C LEU A 117 -5.08 9.46 1.04
N LYS A 118 -5.42 9.02 2.24
CA LYS A 118 -5.92 9.87 3.32
C LYS A 118 -4.99 9.71 4.51
N GLY A 119 -4.33 10.79 4.87
CA GLY A 119 -3.57 10.88 6.12
C GLY A 119 -4.50 10.69 7.33
N PRO A 120 -3.94 10.46 8.54
CA PRO A 120 -4.75 10.42 9.75
C PRO A 120 -5.62 11.68 9.83
N GLN A 121 -6.90 11.53 10.16
CA GLN A 121 -7.75 12.68 10.42
C GLN A 121 -7.16 13.47 11.60
N PRO A 122 -7.18 14.82 11.57
CA PRO A 122 -6.78 15.65 12.70
C PRO A 122 -7.43 15.17 14.01
N ASP A 123 -8.64 14.64 13.92
CA ASP A 123 -9.52 14.20 14.99
C ASP A 123 -8.92 13.10 15.90
N GLU A 124 -7.91 12.35 15.44
CA GLU A 124 -7.19 11.34 16.25
C GLU A 124 -5.77 11.77 16.66
N ALA A 125 -5.28 12.92 16.17
CA ALA A 125 -3.92 13.41 16.44
C ALA A 125 -3.86 14.83 17.04
N THR A 126 -4.97 15.57 17.12
CA THR A 126 -4.99 16.92 17.72
C THR A 126 -5.34 16.86 19.20
N SER A 127 -4.35 16.54 20.02
CA SER A 127 -4.19 17.23 21.31
C SER A 127 -2.84 17.94 21.42
N GLY A 128 -2.11 18.14 20.31
CA GLY A 128 -0.86 18.88 20.29
C GLY A 128 -0.78 19.86 19.11
N PRO A 129 -0.28 21.09 19.31
CA PRO A 129 -0.17 22.06 18.24
C PRO A 129 0.87 21.61 17.21
N PHE A 130 0.46 21.61 15.94
CA PHE A 130 1.30 21.43 14.77
C PHE A 130 2.23 22.65 14.65
N CYS A 131 3.50 22.49 15.03
CA CYS A 131 4.54 23.50 14.79
C CYS A 131 5.22 23.16 13.45
N PRO A 132 5.10 23.99 12.40
CA PRO A 132 5.84 23.76 11.16
C PRO A 132 7.34 24.04 11.38
N PRO A 133 8.24 23.33 10.65
CA PRO A 133 9.67 23.59 10.74
C PRO A 133 10.05 24.95 10.12
N GLU A 134 11.02 25.62 10.76
CA GLU A 134 11.64 26.89 10.34
C GLU A 134 12.43 26.76 9.02
#